data_AF-A0A946L334-F1
#
_entry.id   AF-A0A946L334-F1
#
_cell.length_a   1.000
_cell.length_b   1.000
_cell.length_c   1.000
_cell.angle_alpha   90.00
_cell.angle_beta   90.00
_cell.angle_gamma   90.00
#
_symmetry.space_group_name_H-M   'P 1'
#
loop_
_entity.id
_entity.type
_entity.pdbx_description
1 polymer ?
#
loop_
_entity_poly.entity_id
_entity_poly.type
_entity_poly.pdbx_seq_one_letter_code
_entity_poly.pdbx_strand_id
1 'polypeptide(L)'
;LTLSTEGCILIAARKTEKLLPATVVREVLDERIAEIESTEARDVRGKEKQRLRDEVTVELLPRAFTRSRTTYALIDPENGWLLIDTASRPRAEELTVLLRESLGSLEITNPEPETSPAGAMTQWLFHGTPPAGFTIDDECEIRENDEPGGTIRCKNIDITQGAVRKHLENQAQVVKLALSWNDRISFIFDQEFTLRRIKPLEVIDNLREENDDLDAEVLFVADMILFQAEVRGLIKRLLEILVVK
;
A
#
# COMPACT_ATOMS: atom_id res chain seq x y z
N LEU A 1 14.70 -14.46 -6.48
CA LEU A 1 15.62 -13.69 -7.35
C LEU A 1 15.84 -12.36 -6.66
N THR A 2 17.10 -12.01 -6.42
CA THR A 2 17.50 -10.73 -5.84
C THR A 2 18.24 -9.93 -6.91
N LEU A 3 18.01 -8.63 -6.98
CA LEU A 3 18.78 -7.71 -7.82
C LEU A 3 19.49 -6.72 -6.90
N SER A 4 20.79 -6.50 -7.12
CA SER A 4 21.60 -5.63 -6.25
C SER A 4 22.27 -4.54 -7.06
N THR A 5 22.10 -3.30 -6.63
CA THR A 5 22.62 -2.09 -7.29
C THR A 5 22.84 -0.98 -6.27
N GLU A 6 23.94 -0.24 -6.37
CA GLU A 6 24.20 0.96 -5.53
C GLU A 6 23.94 0.72 -4.03
N GLY A 7 24.38 -0.44 -3.53
CA GLY A 7 24.24 -0.85 -2.13
C GLY A 7 22.84 -1.34 -1.70
N CYS A 8 21.82 -1.22 -2.55
CA CYS A 8 20.48 -1.75 -2.27
C CYS A 8 20.26 -3.14 -2.85
N ILE A 9 19.27 -3.84 -2.28
CA ILE A 9 18.84 -5.18 -2.69
C ILE A 9 17.33 -5.16 -2.93
N LEU A 10 16.92 -5.35 -4.19
CA LEU A 10 15.54 -5.56 -4.56
C LEU A 10 15.18 -7.05 -4.43
N ILE A 11 14.08 -7.33 -3.73
CA ILE A 11 13.49 -8.66 -3.57
C ILE A 11 12.05 -8.68 -4.07
N ALA A 12 11.56 -9.86 -4.43
CA ALA A 12 10.19 -10.07 -4.88
C ALA A 12 9.55 -11.27 -4.17
N ALA A 13 8.44 -11.04 -3.47
CA ALA A 13 7.63 -12.08 -2.84
C ALA A 13 6.38 -12.33 -3.68
N ARG A 14 6.20 -13.56 -4.16
CA ARG A 14 4.98 -13.96 -4.88
C ARG A 14 4.07 -14.76 -3.98
N LYS A 15 2.83 -14.30 -3.80
CA LYS A 15 1.75 -15.04 -3.13
C LYS A 15 0.75 -15.54 -4.16
N THR A 16 0.46 -16.84 -4.12
CA THR A 16 -0.55 -17.47 -4.97
C THR A 16 -1.69 -17.98 -4.10
N GLU A 17 -2.90 -17.55 -4.39
CA GLU A 17 -4.12 -17.90 -3.66
C GLU A 17 -5.11 -18.59 -4.59
N LYS A 18 -5.85 -19.57 -4.05
CA LYS A 18 -6.97 -20.20 -4.75
C LYS A 18 -8.22 -19.33 -4.58
N LEU A 19 -8.79 -18.89 -5.69
CA LEU A 19 -10.03 -18.12 -5.73
C LEU A 19 -11.22 -19.07 -5.62
N LEU A 20 -11.72 -19.23 -4.39
CA LEU A 20 -12.93 -19.98 -4.12
C LEU A 20 -13.92 -19.07 -3.37
N PRO A 21 -14.78 -18.33 -4.11
CA PRO A 21 -15.76 -17.45 -3.49
C PRO A 21 -16.71 -18.23 -2.56
N ALA A 22 -17.04 -17.64 -1.42
CA ALA A 22 -17.93 -18.26 -0.44
C ALA A 22 -19.34 -18.53 -1.01
N THR A 23 -19.76 -17.77 -2.03
CA THR A 23 -21.03 -17.97 -2.75
C THR A 23 -21.05 -19.29 -3.49
N VAL A 24 -19.98 -19.64 -4.21
CA VAL A 24 -19.88 -20.90 -4.96
C VAL A 24 -19.91 -22.10 -4.02
N VAL A 25 -19.20 -22.03 -2.89
CA VAL A 25 -19.23 -23.09 -1.86
C VAL A 25 -20.63 -23.23 -1.29
N ARG A 26 -21.35 -22.12 -1.09
CA ARG A 26 -22.70 -22.12 -0.54
C ARG A 26 -23.72 -22.73 -1.50
N GLU A 27 -23.67 -22.40 -2.79
CA GLU A 27 -24.60 -22.94 -3.80
C GLU A 27 -24.49 -24.46 -3.87
N VAL A 28 -23.26 -25.00 -4.01
CA VAL A 28 -23.03 -26.45 -4.04
C VAL A 28 -23.41 -27.12 -2.72
N LEU A 29 -23.16 -26.46 -1.58
CA LEU A 29 -23.58 -26.95 -0.27
C LEU A 29 -25.10 -27.02 -0.15
N ASP A 30 -25.82 -25.99 -0.58
CA ASP A 30 -27.27 -25.91 -0.49
C ASP A 30 -27.93 -26.94 -1.43
N GLU A 31 -27.36 -27.20 -2.62
CA GLU A 31 -27.78 -28.30 -3.51
C GLU A 31 -27.63 -29.68 -2.83
N ARG A 32 -26.48 -29.93 -2.20
CA ARG A 32 -26.18 -31.20 -1.54
C ARG A 32 -27.03 -31.42 -0.28
N ILE A 33 -27.36 -30.35 0.43
CA ILE A 33 -28.33 -30.40 1.54
C ILE A 33 -29.70 -30.79 0.99
N ALA A 34 -30.18 -30.12 -0.05
CA ALA A 34 -31.50 -30.42 -0.64
C ALA A 34 -31.61 -31.88 -1.12
N GLU A 35 -30.54 -32.45 -1.68
CA GLU A 35 -30.48 -33.85 -2.09
C GLU A 35 -30.62 -34.82 -0.90
N ILE A 36 -29.91 -34.56 0.20
CA ILE A 36 -29.99 -35.37 1.44
C ILE A 36 -31.37 -35.27 2.06
N GLU A 37 -31.91 -34.05 2.18
CA GLU A 37 -33.23 -33.81 2.79
C GLU A 37 -34.35 -34.47 1.99
N SER A 38 -34.25 -34.46 0.66
CA SER A 38 -35.20 -35.16 -0.22
C SER A 38 -35.09 -36.68 -0.15
N THR A 39 -33.89 -37.24 0.03
CA THR A 39 -33.66 -38.70 0.01
C THR A 39 -33.95 -39.35 1.37
N GLU A 40 -33.58 -38.67 2.45
CA GLU A 40 -33.65 -39.21 3.81
C GLU A 40 -34.85 -38.68 4.62
N ALA A 41 -35.65 -37.75 4.03
CA ALA A 41 -36.81 -37.12 4.66
C ALA A 41 -36.51 -36.54 6.06
N ARG A 42 -35.32 -35.95 6.23
CA ARG A 42 -34.86 -35.31 7.46
C ARG A 42 -34.05 -34.06 7.14
N ASP A 43 -33.95 -33.14 8.10
CA ASP A 43 -33.13 -31.93 7.96
C ASP A 43 -31.63 -32.18 8.22
N VAL A 44 -30.76 -31.46 7.50
CA VAL A 44 -29.32 -31.46 7.76
C VAL A 44 -28.96 -30.40 8.81
N ARG A 45 -28.42 -30.84 9.95
CA ARG A 45 -28.14 -29.97 11.11
C ARG A 45 -26.70 -29.46 11.16
N GLY A 46 -26.44 -28.42 11.96
CA GLY A 46 -25.20 -27.62 11.95
C GLY A 46 -23.88 -28.39 11.87
N LYS A 47 -23.67 -29.42 12.70
CA LYS A 47 -22.41 -30.20 12.68
C LYS A 47 -22.21 -30.95 11.37
N GLU A 48 -23.27 -31.51 10.82
CA GLU A 48 -23.26 -32.20 9.53
C GLU A 48 -23.11 -31.20 8.38
N LYS A 49 -23.84 -30.07 8.42
CA LYS A 49 -23.71 -28.98 7.46
C LYS A 49 -22.27 -28.44 7.39
N GLN A 50 -21.59 -28.29 8.53
CA GLN A 50 -20.19 -27.89 8.56
C GLN A 50 -19.29 -28.93 7.90
N ARG A 51 -19.48 -30.23 8.19
CA ARG A 51 -18.72 -31.30 7.54
C ARG A 51 -18.93 -31.30 6.01
N LEU A 52 -20.17 -31.17 5.55
CA LEU A 52 -20.50 -31.06 4.13
C LEU A 52 -19.85 -29.83 3.48
N ARG A 53 -19.80 -28.70 4.19
CA ARG A 53 -19.14 -27.49 3.71
C ARG A 53 -17.63 -27.72 3.51
N ASP A 54 -16.98 -28.40 4.45
CA ASP A 54 -15.55 -28.69 4.37
C ASP A 54 -15.27 -29.68 3.22
N GLU A 55 -16.11 -30.71 3.05
CA GLU A 55 -16.05 -31.65 1.92
C GLU A 55 -16.21 -30.93 0.57
N VAL A 56 -17.24 -30.08 0.42
CA VAL A 56 -17.47 -29.26 -0.78
C VAL A 56 -16.28 -28.34 -1.04
N THR A 57 -15.69 -27.76 0.01
CA THR A 57 -14.51 -26.89 -0.14
C THR A 57 -13.32 -27.66 -0.68
N VAL A 58 -13.03 -28.85 -0.14
CA VAL A 58 -11.95 -29.72 -0.61
C VAL A 58 -12.20 -30.19 -2.05
N GLU A 59 -13.44 -30.47 -2.42
CA GLU A 59 -13.83 -30.88 -3.77
C GLU A 59 -13.64 -29.75 -4.80
N LEU A 60 -13.95 -28.51 -4.42
CA LEU A 60 -13.86 -27.36 -5.31
C LEU A 60 -12.45 -26.76 -5.39
N LEU A 61 -11.60 -26.98 -4.39
CA LEU A 61 -10.24 -26.40 -4.32
C LEU A 61 -9.36 -26.70 -5.56
N PRO A 62 -9.34 -27.93 -6.12
CA PRO A 62 -8.55 -28.23 -7.32
C PRO A 62 -9.04 -27.45 -8.54
N ARG A 63 -10.35 -27.21 -8.65
CA ARG A 63 -11.01 -26.49 -9.77
C ARG A 63 -10.91 -24.97 -9.64
N ALA A 64 -10.65 -24.46 -8.44
CA ALA A 64 -10.53 -23.04 -8.17
C ALA A 64 -9.35 -22.42 -8.96
N PHE A 65 -9.65 -21.31 -9.65
CA PHE A 65 -8.65 -20.50 -10.34
C PHE A 65 -7.61 -19.98 -9.34
N THR A 66 -6.38 -19.83 -9.79
CA THR A 66 -5.31 -19.23 -8.98
C THR A 66 -5.15 -17.76 -9.31
N ARG A 67 -5.04 -16.93 -8.28
CA ARG A 67 -4.59 -15.55 -8.40
C ARG A 67 -3.21 -15.43 -7.78
N SER A 68 -2.25 -14.96 -8.56
CA SER A 68 -0.92 -14.64 -8.04
C SER A 68 -0.76 -13.13 -7.93
N ARG A 69 -0.10 -12.68 -6.88
CA ARG A 69 0.36 -11.30 -6.72
C ARG A 69 1.84 -11.32 -6.36
N THR A 70 2.60 -10.39 -6.90
CA THR A 70 3.99 -10.15 -6.51
C THR A 70 4.04 -8.83 -5.74
N THR A 71 4.74 -8.82 -4.60
CA THR A 71 5.07 -7.61 -3.84
C THR A 71 6.58 -7.45 -3.87
N TYR A 72 7.06 -6.28 -4.29
CA TYR A 72 8.48 -5.96 -4.26
C TYR A 72 8.87 -5.32 -2.93
N ALA A 73 10.13 -5.49 -2.54
CA ALA A 73 10.72 -4.71 -1.45
C ALA A 73 12.17 -4.36 -1.78
N LEU A 74 12.56 -3.14 -1.43
CA LEU A 74 13.92 -2.64 -1.54
C LEU A 74 14.53 -2.61 -0.15
N ILE A 75 15.64 -3.31 0.02
CA ILE A 75 16.44 -3.30 1.24
C ILE A 75 17.59 -2.33 1.01
N ASP A 76 17.72 -1.35 1.89
CA ASP A 76 18.80 -0.38 1.93
C ASP A 76 19.60 -0.55 3.24
N PRO A 77 20.61 -1.44 3.26
CA PRO A 77 21.38 -1.73 4.47
C PRO A 77 22.19 -0.53 4.95
N GLU A 78 22.60 0.37 4.05
CA GLU A 78 23.42 1.54 4.40
C GLU A 78 22.65 2.56 5.23
N ASN A 79 21.37 2.79 4.88
CA ASN A 79 20.50 3.70 5.61
C ASN A 79 19.57 2.99 6.60
N GLY A 80 19.59 1.65 6.65
CA GLY A 80 18.80 0.84 7.57
C GLY A 80 17.31 0.73 7.21
N TRP A 81 16.95 0.88 5.94
CA TRP A 81 15.55 0.89 5.50
C TRP A 81 15.12 -0.37 4.78
N LEU A 82 13.90 -0.82 5.07
CA LEU A 82 13.16 -1.81 4.27
C LEU A 82 11.93 -1.12 3.68
N LEU A 83 11.97 -0.85 2.37
CA LEU A 83 10.87 -0.22 1.65
C LEU A 83 10.04 -1.30 0.97
N ILE A 84 8.74 -1.35 1.26
CA ILE A 84 7.85 -2.37 0.70
C ILE A 84 6.87 -1.70 -0.27
N ASP A 85 6.82 -2.19 -1.52
CA ASP A 85 5.95 -1.67 -2.58
C ASP A 85 4.49 -2.10 -2.37
N THR A 86 3.87 -1.55 -1.32
CA THR A 86 2.46 -1.76 -1.01
C THR A 86 1.95 -0.68 -0.07
N ALA A 87 0.78 -0.14 -0.37
CA ALA A 87 0.06 0.74 0.55
C ALA A 87 -0.87 -0.02 1.53
N SER A 88 -0.80 -1.35 1.53
CA SER A 88 -1.59 -2.24 2.39
C SER A 88 -0.70 -2.81 3.49
N ARG A 89 -0.95 -2.38 4.73
CA ARG A 89 -0.25 -2.85 5.93
C ARG A 89 -0.27 -4.37 6.10
N PRO A 90 -1.41 -5.09 5.96
CA PRO A 90 -1.41 -6.55 6.02
C PRO A 90 -0.49 -7.21 4.99
N ARG A 91 -0.39 -6.65 3.78
CA ARG A 91 0.52 -7.17 2.74
C ARG A 91 1.98 -6.91 3.06
N ALA A 92 2.30 -5.75 3.65
CA ALA A 92 3.64 -5.46 4.12
C ALA A 92 4.05 -6.44 5.23
N GLU A 93 3.16 -6.65 6.20
CA GLU A 93 3.36 -7.59 7.30
C GLU A 93 3.58 -9.03 6.79
N GLU A 94 2.75 -9.52 5.85
CA GLU A 94 2.95 -10.83 5.20
C GLU A 94 4.37 -10.97 4.61
N LEU A 95 4.87 -9.95 3.90
CA LEU A 95 6.21 -9.97 3.33
C LEU A 95 7.29 -9.98 4.43
N THR A 96 7.14 -9.16 5.46
CA THR A 96 8.11 -9.13 6.58
C THR A 96 8.17 -10.44 7.35
N VAL A 97 7.05 -11.13 7.51
CA VAL A 97 6.98 -12.46 8.13
C VAL A 97 7.74 -13.47 7.28
N LEU A 98 7.44 -13.54 5.98
CA LEU A 98 8.15 -14.42 5.05
C LEU A 98 9.66 -14.13 5.03
N LEU A 99 10.05 -12.86 5.04
CA LEU A 99 11.46 -12.46 5.05
C LEU A 99 12.13 -12.87 6.37
N ARG A 100 11.47 -12.68 7.51
CA ARG A 100 11.97 -13.09 8.82
C ARG A 100 12.14 -14.62 8.92
N GLU A 101 11.18 -15.38 8.41
CA GLU A 101 11.28 -16.85 8.34
C GLU A 101 12.44 -17.30 7.45
N SER A 102 12.67 -16.59 6.34
CA SER A 102 13.74 -16.90 5.39
C SER A 102 15.14 -16.58 5.94
N LEU A 103 15.26 -15.52 6.75
CA LEU A 103 16.53 -15.06 7.32
C LEU A 103 16.81 -15.62 8.73
N GLY A 104 15.81 -16.17 9.40
CA GLY A 104 15.86 -16.60 10.80
C GLY A 104 15.60 -15.47 11.80
N SER A 105 16.22 -14.30 11.59
CA SER A 105 15.93 -13.07 12.34
C SER A 105 15.82 -11.87 11.40
N LEU A 106 14.95 -10.92 11.78
CA LEU A 106 14.77 -9.65 11.10
C LEU A 106 14.21 -8.63 12.09
N GLU A 107 15.12 -7.77 12.59
CA GLU A 107 14.82 -6.67 13.50
C GLU A 107 14.45 -5.44 12.67
N ILE A 108 13.16 -5.18 12.56
CA ILE A 108 12.61 -4.02 11.87
C ILE A 108 11.45 -3.46 12.69
N THR A 109 11.31 -2.14 12.67
CA THR A 109 10.18 -1.41 13.25
C THR A 109 9.67 -0.42 12.21
N ASN A 110 8.42 0.00 12.36
CA ASN A 110 7.91 1.10 11.56
C ASN A 110 8.56 2.41 12.05
N PRO A 111 8.70 3.42 11.17
CA PRO A 111 9.05 4.78 11.59
C PRO A 111 8.10 5.29 12.68
N GLU A 112 8.66 5.83 13.76
CA GLU A 112 7.91 6.49 14.84
C GLU A 112 8.25 7.99 14.84
N PRO A 113 7.52 8.82 14.08
CA PRO A 113 7.76 10.25 14.03
C PRO A 113 7.37 10.93 15.35
N GLU A 114 8.24 11.79 15.88
CA GLU A 114 7.91 12.62 17.06
C GLU A 114 6.81 13.64 16.72
N THR A 115 6.81 14.13 15.48
CA THR A 115 5.76 15.02 14.98
C THR A 115 4.67 14.21 14.30
N SER A 116 3.43 14.33 14.77
CA SER A 116 2.27 13.67 14.13
C SER A 116 2.20 14.02 12.64
N PRO A 117 2.22 13.03 11.72
CA PRO A 117 2.09 13.28 10.28
C PRO A 117 0.77 14.00 9.93
N ALA A 118 -0.34 13.63 10.57
CA ALA A 118 -1.63 14.30 10.40
C ALA A 118 -1.57 15.77 10.83
N GLY A 119 -0.95 16.03 12.00
CA GLY A 119 -0.74 17.38 12.50
C GLY A 119 0.12 18.22 11.56
N ALA A 120 1.24 17.67 11.09
CA ALA A 120 2.14 18.33 10.16
C ALA A 120 1.45 18.69 8.83
N MET A 121 0.78 17.71 8.19
CA MET A 121 0.03 17.93 6.95
C MET A 121 -1.08 18.98 7.13
N THR A 122 -1.76 18.97 8.28
CA THR A 122 -2.79 19.97 8.60
C THR A 122 -2.19 21.37 8.64
N GLN A 123 -1.02 21.56 9.28
CA GLN A 123 -0.33 22.84 9.32
C GLN A 123 0.12 23.30 7.93
N TRP A 124 0.70 22.41 7.13
CA TRP A 124 1.15 22.73 5.77
C TRP A 124 -0.01 23.21 4.90
N LEU A 125 -1.14 22.48 4.92
CA LEU A 125 -2.32 22.82 4.13
C LEU A 125 -3.02 24.08 4.64
N PHE A 126 -3.12 24.24 5.96
CA PHE A 126 -3.76 25.41 6.58
C PHE A 126 -3.03 26.72 6.21
N HIS A 127 -1.71 26.72 6.31
CA HIS A 127 -0.90 27.89 5.98
C HIS A 127 -0.59 28.03 4.48
N GLY A 128 -0.77 26.96 3.70
CA GLY A 128 -0.33 26.91 2.29
C GLY A 128 1.19 26.97 2.15
N THR A 129 1.92 26.55 3.19
CA THR A 129 3.39 26.60 3.25
C THR A 129 3.93 25.22 3.61
N PRO A 130 4.08 24.31 2.63
CA PRO A 130 4.74 23.04 2.86
C PRO A 130 6.24 23.24 3.17
N PRO A 131 6.93 22.23 3.72
CA PRO A 131 8.37 22.29 3.96
C PRO A 131 9.14 22.47 2.65
N ALA A 132 10.33 23.09 2.73
CA ALA A 132 11.17 23.30 1.55
C ALA A 132 11.42 22.00 0.77
N GLY A 133 11.25 22.08 -0.55
CA GLY A 133 11.31 20.97 -1.49
C GLY A 133 9.98 20.27 -1.74
N PHE A 134 8.92 20.56 -0.96
CA PHE A 134 7.58 20.04 -1.21
C PHE A 134 6.65 21.10 -1.78
N THR A 135 5.74 20.64 -2.64
CA THR A 135 4.60 21.42 -3.14
C THR A 135 3.32 20.66 -2.82
N ILE A 136 2.26 21.39 -2.45
CA ILE A 136 0.93 20.81 -2.22
C ILE A 136 0.20 20.71 -3.55
N ASP A 137 -0.28 19.51 -3.88
CA ASP A 137 -0.98 19.25 -5.14
C ASP A 137 -2.52 19.39 -4.94
N ASP A 138 -3.33 18.61 -5.65
CA ASP A 138 -4.77 18.83 -5.85
C ASP A 138 -5.70 17.79 -5.17
N GLU A 139 -5.16 16.94 -4.29
CA GLU A 139 -5.90 15.90 -3.57
C GLU A 139 -5.59 15.91 -2.07
N CYS A 140 -6.64 15.89 -1.24
CA CYS A 140 -6.52 15.67 0.20
C CYS A 140 -7.71 14.89 0.76
N GLU A 141 -7.49 14.20 1.87
CA GLU A 141 -8.54 13.59 2.69
C GLU A 141 -8.47 14.20 4.08
N ILE A 142 -9.61 14.70 4.56
CA ILE A 142 -9.75 15.37 5.84
C ILE A 142 -10.76 14.58 6.68
N ARG A 143 -10.48 14.41 7.97
CA ARG A 143 -11.34 13.73 8.93
C ARG A 143 -11.60 14.63 10.13
N GLU A 144 -12.86 14.74 10.53
CA GLU A 144 -13.24 15.43 11.76
C GLU A 144 -12.84 14.59 12.98
N ASN A 145 -12.46 15.25 14.08
CA ASN A 145 -12.01 14.56 15.30
C ASN A 145 -13.17 13.97 16.14
N ASP A 146 -14.41 14.41 15.92
CA ASP A 146 -15.58 13.92 16.64
C ASP A 146 -15.96 12.50 16.18
N GLU A 147 -16.63 11.70 17.03
CA GLU A 147 -17.24 10.43 16.62
C GLU A 147 -18.75 10.60 16.40
N PRO A 148 -19.33 10.12 15.28
CA PRO A 148 -18.73 9.23 14.27
C PRO A 148 -17.84 9.91 13.22
N GLY A 149 -17.74 11.25 13.22
CA GLY A 149 -16.80 12.05 12.42
C GLY A 149 -17.02 12.03 10.91
N GLY A 150 -17.17 13.20 10.30
CA GLY A 150 -17.20 13.34 8.85
C GLY A 150 -15.85 13.04 8.19
N THR A 151 -15.87 12.48 6.98
CA THR A 151 -14.69 12.40 6.10
C THR A 151 -14.96 13.15 4.81
N ILE A 152 -14.09 14.11 4.47
CA ILE A 152 -14.16 14.90 3.25
C ILE A 152 -13.00 14.50 2.35
N ARG A 153 -13.29 14.24 1.08
CA ARG A 153 -12.29 13.91 0.06
C ARG A 153 -12.35 14.93 -1.06
N CYS A 154 -11.25 15.61 -1.27
CA CYS A 154 -11.04 16.57 -2.35
C CYS A 154 -10.09 15.93 -3.38
N LYS A 155 -10.43 16.01 -4.66
CA LYS A 155 -9.62 15.46 -5.76
C LYS A 155 -9.70 16.38 -6.95
N ASN A 156 -8.58 16.61 -7.62
CA ASN A 156 -8.47 17.41 -8.84
C ASN A 156 -9.03 18.83 -8.66
N ILE A 157 -8.81 19.44 -7.50
CA ILE A 157 -9.19 20.82 -7.20
C ILE A 157 -8.06 21.55 -6.48
N ASP A 158 -8.03 22.88 -6.55
CA ASP A 158 -7.15 23.67 -5.70
C ASP A 158 -7.62 23.56 -4.23
N ILE A 159 -6.87 22.80 -3.43
CA ILE A 159 -7.12 22.58 -2.00
C ILE A 159 -6.44 23.64 -1.11
N THR A 160 -5.57 24.47 -1.68
CA THR A 160 -4.84 25.50 -0.93
C THR A 160 -5.70 26.75 -0.67
N GLN A 161 -6.78 26.92 -1.42
CA GLN A 161 -7.69 28.05 -1.32
C GLN A 161 -9.12 27.63 -0.91
N GLY A 162 -9.87 28.56 -0.30
CA GLY A 162 -11.32 28.42 -0.15
C GLY A 162 -11.82 27.47 0.96
N ALA A 163 -12.71 26.55 0.60
CA ALA A 163 -13.58 25.80 1.53
C ALA A 163 -12.83 24.79 2.41
N VAL A 164 -11.72 24.23 1.93
CA VAL A 164 -10.91 23.25 2.67
C VAL A 164 -10.37 23.87 3.96
N ARG A 165 -9.87 25.11 3.92
CA ARG A 165 -9.38 25.80 5.13
C ARG A 165 -10.45 25.96 6.21
N LYS A 166 -11.71 26.25 5.81
CA LYS A 166 -12.83 26.37 6.75
C LYS A 166 -13.13 25.07 7.50
N HIS A 167 -12.91 23.92 6.85
CA HIS A 167 -13.05 22.63 7.53
C HIS A 167 -11.91 22.37 8.52
N LEU A 168 -10.69 22.80 8.20
CA LEU A 168 -9.54 22.69 9.11
C LEU A 168 -9.69 23.57 10.37
N GLU A 169 -10.36 24.72 10.26
CA GLU A 169 -10.69 25.58 11.43
C GLU A 169 -11.63 24.86 12.43
N ASN A 170 -12.47 23.94 11.94
CA ASN A 170 -13.48 23.21 12.73
C ASN A 170 -12.97 21.84 13.21
N GLN A 171 -11.76 21.80 13.79
CA GLN A 171 -11.19 20.59 14.41
C GLN A 171 -11.09 19.37 13.48
N ALA A 172 -10.91 19.58 12.18
CA ALA A 172 -10.62 18.50 11.25
C ALA A 172 -9.11 18.38 10.99
N GLN A 173 -8.64 17.16 10.76
CA GLN A 173 -7.23 16.86 10.46
C GLN A 173 -7.08 16.29 9.06
N VAL A 174 -5.99 16.68 8.38
CA VAL A 174 -5.58 16.10 7.11
C VAL A 174 -5.01 14.70 7.38
N VAL A 175 -5.67 13.68 6.84
CA VAL A 175 -5.25 12.28 6.96
C VAL A 175 -4.53 11.77 5.72
N LYS A 176 -4.72 12.46 4.58
CA LYS A 176 -3.94 12.27 3.34
C LYS A 176 -3.73 13.58 2.63
N LEU A 177 -2.54 13.79 2.08
CA LEU A 177 -2.19 14.97 1.30
C LEU A 177 -1.38 14.58 0.08
N ALA A 178 -1.82 15.00 -1.11
CA ALA A 178 -1.04 14.89 -2.33
C ALA A 178 0.07 15.95 -2.34
N LEU A 179 1.28 15.48 -2.57
CA LEU A 179 2.50 16.26 -2.53
C LEU A 179 3.38 15.90 -3.72
N SER A 180 4.10 16.90 -4.21
CA SER A 180 5.22 16.73 -5.11
C SER A 180 6.52 17.11 -4.41
N TRP A 181 7.61 16.36 -4.65
CA TRP A 181 8.92 16.59 -4.08
C TRP A 181 9.92 16.94 -5.18
N ASN A 182 10.52 18.13 -5.07
CA ASN A 182 11.50 18.72 -6.00
C ASN A 182 11.10 18.62 -7.48
N ASP A 183 9.79 18.63 -7.77
CA ASP A 183 9.22 18.40 -9.11
C ASP A 183 9.70 17.10 -9.78
N ARG A 184 10.09 16.10 -8.98
CA ARG A 184 10.64 14.80 -9.41
C ARG A 184 9.78 13.62 -9.05
N ILE A 185 9.08 13.68 -7.91
CA ILE A 185 8.18 12.61 -7.46
C ILE A 185 6.88 13.24 -7.01
N SER A 186 5.75 12.78 -7.53
CA SER A 186 4.42 13.01 -6.95
C SER A 186 3.96 11.78 -6.17
N PHE A 187 3.28 12.01 -5.06
CA PHE A 187 2.78 10.94 -4.19
C PHE A 187 1.66 11.47 -3.29
N ILE A 188 0.96 10.57 -2.61
CA ILE A 188 0.05 10.90 -1.52
C ILE A 188 0.68 10.42 -0.22
N PHE A 189 0.94 11.35 0.68
CA PHE A 189 1.36 11.04 2.04
C PHE A 189 0.14 10.80 2.92
N ASP A 190 0.21 9.82 3.82
CA ASP A 190 -0.84 9.57 4.80
C ASP A 190 -0.36 9.70 6.24
N GLN A 191 -1.34 9.77 7.15
CA GLN A 191 -1.10 9.91 8.57
C GLN A 191 -0.34 8.73 9.20
N GLU A 192 -0.36 7.56 8.56
CA GLU A 192 0.33 6.33 8.99
C GLU A 192 1.76 6.22 8.43
N PHE A 193 2.33 7.31 7.90
CA PHE A 193 3.66 7.36 7.29
C PHE A 193 3.80 6.47 6.04
N THR A 194 2.70 6.28 5.29
CA THR A 194 2.71 5.53 4.04
C THR A 194 2.76 6.47 2.83
N LEU A 195 3.68 6.20 1.91
CA LEU A 195 3.74 6.84 0.60
C LEU A 195 2.87 6.05 -0.39
N ARG A 196 1.83 6.70 -0.93
CA ARG A 196 0.87 6.09 -1.86
C ARG A 196 1.00 6.71 -3.24
N ARG A 197 0.70 5.94 -4.29
CA ARG A 197 0.65 6.42 -5.68
C ARG A 197 1.92 7.21 -6.07
N ILE A 198 3.08 6.71 -5.65
CA ILE A 198 4.38 7.29 -6.01
C ILE A 198 4.51 7.24 -7.54
N LYS A 199 4.78 8.40 -8.14
CA LYS A 199 4.99 8.56 -9.57
C LYS A 199 6.18 9.47 -9.80
N PRO A 200 7.17 9.03 -10.59
CA PRO A 200 8.17 9.93 -11.11
C PRO A 200 7.53 11.03 -11.96
N LEU A 201 8.12 12.22 -11.96
CA LEU A 201 7.76 13.37 -12.77
C LEU A 201 8.89 13.62 -13.79
N GLU A 202 8.52 13.82 -15.06
CA GLU A 202 9.26 14.25 -16.27
C GLU A 202 10.67 13.70 -16.56
N VAL A 203 11.57 13.52 -15.58
CA VAL A 203 12.96 13.11 -15.79
C VAL A 203 13.08 11.63 -16.21
N ILE A 204 12.23 10.76 -15.68
CA ILE A 204 12.32 9.31 -15.95
C ILE A 204 11.75 8.96 -17.34
N ASP A 205 10.67 9.62 -17.75
CA ASP A 205 10.03 9.31 -19.03
C ASP A 205 10.93 9.74 -20.21
N ASN A 206 11.59 10.89 -20.12
CA ASN A 206 12.55 11.33 -21.13
C ASN A 206 13.74 10.38 -21.27
N LEU A 207 14.29 9.89 -20.14
CA LEU A 207 15.40 8.93 -20.16
C LEU A 207 15.00 7.59 -20.78
N ARG A 208 13.74 7.16 -20.59
CA ARG A 208 13.22 5.94 -21.22
C ARG A 208 13.06 6.10 -22.73
N GLU A 209 12.52 7.24 -23.17
CA GLU A 209 12.38 7.54 -24.60
C GLU A 209 13.75 7.61 -25.31
N GLU A 210 14.77 8.14 -24.63
CA GLU A 210 16.14 8.22 -25.16
C GLU A 210 16.86 6.86 -25.23
N ASN A 211 16.35 5.81 -24.57
CA ASN A 211 17.00 4.50 -24.43
C ASN A 211 16.09 3.32 -24.85
N ASP A 212 15.05 3.55 -25.66
CA ASP A 212 14.06 2.53 -26.07
C ASP A 212 14.67 1.36 -26.90
N ASP A 213 15.92 1.49 -27.33
CA ASP A 213 16.69 0.44 -28.01
C ASP A 213 17.43 -0.52 -27.07
N LEU A 214 17.46 -0.22 -25.76
CA LEU A 214 18.11 -1.07 -24.76
C LEU A 214 17.27 -2.30 -24.40
N ASP A 215 17.95 -3.37 -24.00
CA ASP A 215 17.30 -4.56 -23.46
C ASP A 215 16.46 -4.21 -22.21
N ALA A 216 15.29 -4.82 -22.10
CA ALA A 216 14.33 -4.55 -21.01
C ALA A 216 14.94 -4.75 -19.60
N GLU A 217 15.89 -5.67 -19.45
CA GLU A 217 16.61 -5.89 -18.19
C GLU A 217 17.53 -4.71 -17.84
N VAL A 218 18.19 -4.11 -18.84
CA VAL A 218 19.07 -2.95 -18.65
C VAL A 218 18.25 -1.72 -18.28
N LEU A 219 17.13 -1.49 -18.99
CA LEU A 219 16.19 -0.41 -18.68
C LEU A 219 15.64 -0.55 -17.26
N PHE A 220 15.26 -1.75 -16.85
CA PHE A 220 14.77 -1.99 -15.49
C PHE A 220 15.82 -1.66 -14.41
N VAL A 221 17.08 -2.05 -14.63
CA VAL A 221 18.19 -1.73 -13.72
C VAL A 221 18.42 -0.22 -13.64
N ALA A 222 18.42 0.47 -14.78
CA ALA A 222 18.60 1.92 -14.84
C ALA A 222 17.47 2.67 -14.13
N ASP A 223 16.21 2.31 -14.41
CA ASP A 223 15.02 2.85 -13.75
C ASP A 223 15.09 2.66 -12.23
N MET A 224 15.50 1.46 -11.80
CA MET A 224 15.62 1.14 -10.38
C MET A 224 16.68 1.99 -9.69
N ILE A 225 17.87 2.17 -10.29
CA ILE A 225 18.94 3.03 -9.73
C ILE A 225 18.44 4.46 -9.56
N LEU A 226 17.78 5.01 -10.59
CA LEU A 226 17.26 6.37 -10.54
C LEU A 226 16.14 6.52 -9.50
N PHE A 227 15.17 5.60 -9.50
CA PHE A 227 14.06 5.61 -8.54
C PHE A 227 14.55 5.46 -7.10
N GLN A 228 15.50 4.57 -6.85
CA GLN A 228 16.12 4.39 -5.53
C GLN A 228 16.77 5.67 -5.03
N ALA A 229 17.54 6.37 -5.87
CA ALA A 229 18.21 7.61 -5.49
C ALA A 229 17.20 8.70 -5.08
N GLU A 230 16.14 8.87 -5.87
CA GLU A 230 15.10 9.87 -5.61
C GLU A 230 14.28 9.50 -4.35
N VAL A 231 13.88 8.23 -4.19
CA VAL A 231 13.14 7.76 -3.01
C VAL A 231 13.97 7.87 -1.73
N ARG A 232 15.27 7.55 -1.77
CA ARG A 232 16.18 7.76 -0.63
C ARG A 232 16.20 9.24 -0.20
N GLY A 233 16.30 10.16 -1.16
CA GLY A 233 16.26 11.59 -0.88
C GLY A 233 14.93 12.05 -0.27
N LEU A 234 13.82 11.59 -0.83
CA LEU A 234 12.48 11.85 -0.32
C LEU A 234 12.30 11.35 1.13
N ILE A 235 12.67 10.10 1.40
CA ILE A 235 12.57 9.49 2.73
C ILE A 235 13.41 10.26 3.73
N LYS A 236 14.69 10.51 3.42
CA LYS A 236 15.58 11.29 4.27
C LYS A 236 14.95 12.63 4.65
N ARG A 237 14.39 13.33 3.66
CA ARG A 237 13.75 14.62 3.88
C ARG A 237 12.50 14.53 4.76
N LEU A 238 11.65 13.52 4.58
CA LEU A 238 10.48 13.30 5.42
C LEU A 238 10.86 12.99 6.88
N LEU A 239 11.92 12.21 7.10
CA LEU A 239 12.43 11.90 8.44
C LEU A 239 12.93 13.16 9.16
N GLU A 240 13.65 14.04 8.44
CA GLU A 240 14.12 15.34 8.97
C GLU A 240 12.94 16.23 9.38
N ILE A 241 11.88 16.28 8.57
CA ILE A 241 10.72 17.13 8.79
C ILE A 241 9.86 16.64 9.95
N LEU A 242 9.68 15.33 10.06
CA LEU A 242 8.79 14.72 11.06
C LEU A 242 9.52 14.31 12.34
N VAL A 243 10.84 14.53 12.39
CA VAL A 243 11.72 14.22 13.52
C VAL A 243 11.56 12.75 13.92
N VAL A 244 11.83 11.86 12.97
CA VAL A 244 11.88 10.42 13.23
C VAL A 244 13.29 10.09 13.73
N LYS A 245 13.37 9.42 14.89
CA LYS A 245 14.64 8.95 15.47
C LYS A 245 15.07 7.60 14.90
#